data_AF-A0A381UUY1-F1
#
_entry.id   AF-A0A381UUY1-F1
#
_cell.length_a   1.000
_cell.length_b   1.000
_cell.length_c   1.000
_cell.angle_alpha   90.00
_cell.angle_beta   90.00
_cell.angle_gamma   90.00
#
_symmetry.space_group_name_H-M   'P 1'
#
loop_
_entity.id
_entity.type
_entity.pdbx_description
1 polymer ?
#
loop_
_entity_poly.entity_id
_entity_poly.type
_entity_poly.pdbx_seq_one_letter_code
_entity_poly.pdbx_strand_id
1 'polypeptide(L)' 'MTASFYFLLVPLALAFWVGWSYRFGVWNDIGLYAVLVVMLGFGFLGSYVYGRARQS' A
#
# COMPACT_ATOMS: atom_id res chain seq x y z
N MET A 1 15.06 12.17 2.33
CA MET A 1 13.98 11.54 3.13
C MET A 1 14.14 10.03 2.97
N THR A 2 13.92 9.24 4.02
CA THR A 2 14.31 7.82 4.03
C THR A 2 13.31 6.95 3.25
N ALA A 3 13.81 6.14 2.31
CA ALA A 3 13.04 5.15 1.53
C ALA A 3 12.18 4.20 2.39
N SER A 4 12.46 4.12 3.69
CA SER A 4 11.75 3.38 4.72
C SER A 4 10.25 3.71 4.82
N PHE A 5 9.83 4.94 4.48
CA PHE A 5 8.41 5.32 4.57
C PHE A 5 7.55 4.62 3.51
N TYR A 6 8.13 4.27 2.35
CA TYR A 6 7.41 3.57 1.28
C TYR A 6 7.20 2.08 1.60
N PHE A 7 8.09 1.47 2.38
CA PHE A 7 7.91 0.10 2.85
C PHE A 7 6.81 -0.03 3.92
N LEU A 8 6.49 1.05 4.63
CA LEU A 8 5.41 1.10 5.63
C LEU A 8 4.00 1.03 5.01
N LEU A 9 3.85 1.36 3.72
CA LEU A 9 2.57 1.29 3.01
C LEU A 9 2.08 -0.15 2.83
N VAL A 10 2.99 -1.13 2.72
CA VAL A 10 2.65 -2.55 2.54
C VAL A 10 1.99 -3.15 3.79
N PRO A 11 2.58 -3.09 5.00
CA PRO A 11 1.91 -3.59 6.20
C PRO A 11 0.66 -2.78 6.55
N LEU A 12 0.63 -1.48 6.21
CA LEU A 12 -0.57 -0.65 6.40
C LEU A 12 -1.72 -1.08 5.48
N ALA A 13 -1.42 -1.41 4.22
CA ALA A 13 -2.39 -1.95 3.27
C ALA A 13 -2.94 -3.32 3.74
N LEU A 14 -2.08 -4.20 4.27
CA LEU A 14 -2.51 -5.47 4.86
C LEU A 14 -3.36 -5.28 6.12
N ALA A 15 -2.98 -4.35 7.01
CA ALA A 15 -3.76 -4.04 8.20
C ALA A 15 -5.15 -3.48 7.83
N PHE A 16 -5.22 -2.63 6.81
CA PHE A 16 -6.49 -2.13 6.27
C PHE A 16 -7.34 -3.26 5.68
N TRP A 17 -6.73 -4.18 4.91
CA TRP A 17 -7.43 -5.32 4.34
C TRP A 17 -8.07 -6.21 5.40
N VAL A 18 -7.32 -6.57 6.44
CA VAL A 18 -7.79 -7.39 7.55
C VAL A 18 -8.85 -6.64 8.38
N GLY A 19 -8.62 -5.37 8.69
CA GLY A 19 -9.55 -4.55 9.48
C GLY A 19 -10.90 -4.34 8.78
N TRP A 20 -10.88 -4.13 7.47
CA TRP A 20 -12.10 -4.00 6.66
C TRP A 20 -12.85 -5.33 6.56
N SER A 21 -12.13 -6.42 6.31
CA SER A 21 -12.72 -7.76 6.27
C SER A 21 -13.36 -8.14 7.60
N TYR A 22 -12.75 -7.75 8.72
CA TYR A 22 -13.31 -7.95 10.05
C TYR A 22 -14.57 -7.10 10.30
N ARG A 23 -14.59 -5.84 9.85
CA ARG A 23 -15.70 -4.92 10.10
C ARG A 23 -16.94 -5.20 9.25
N PHE A 24 -16.74 -5.53 7.98
CA PHE A 24 -17.83 -5.70 7.01
C PHE A 24 -18.11 -7.16 6.65
N GLY A 25 -17.25 -8.09 7.07
CA GLY A 25 -17.38 -9.52 6.75
C GLY A 25 -17.09 -9.85 5.28
N VAL A 26 -16.55 -8.90 4.52
CA VAL A 26 -16.31 -9.04 3.07
C VAL A 26 -14.82 -9.04 2.80
N TRP A 27 -14.32 -10.13 2.23
CA TRP A 27 -12.91 -10.30 1.88
C TRP A 27 -12.58 -9.86 0.44
N ASN A 28 -13.59 -9.87 -0.43
CA ASN A 28 -13.50 -9.56 -1.86
C ASN A 28 -14.53 -8.49 -2.24
N ASP A 29 -14.27 -7.24 -1.86
CA ASP A 29 -15.12 -6.10 -2.17
C ASP A 29 -14.42 -5.14 -3.14
N ILE A 30 -15.16 -4.53 -4.07
CA ILE A 30 -14.60 -3.60 -5.05
C ILE A 30 -14.00 -2.36 -4.36
N GLY A 31 -14.60 -1.88 -3.27
CA GLY A 31 -14.11 -0.75 -2.48
C GLY A 31 -12.83 -1.10 -1.71
N LEU A 32 -12.74 -2.34 -1.22
CA LEU A 32 -11.54 -2.88 -0.58
C LEU A 32 -10.36 -2.93 -1.57
N TYR A 33 -10.60 -3.45 -2.77
CA TYR A 33 -9.57 -3.52 -3.82
C TYR A 33 -9.17 -2.15 -4.35
N ALA A 34 -10.11 -1.21 -4.48
CA ALA A 34 -9.79 0.16 -4.90
C ALA A 34 -8.78 0.82 -3.96
N VAL A 35 -8.93 0.64 -2.64
CA VAL A 35 -7.98 1.17 -1.65
C VAL A 35 -6.64 0.42 -1.70
N LEU A 36 -6.67 -0.92 -1.81
CA LEU A 36 -5.47 -1.75 -1.88
C LEU A 36 -4.60 -1.42 -3.11
N VAL A 37 -5.20 -1.32 -4.29
CA VAL A 37 -4.49 -1.00 -5.53
C VAL A 37 -3.83 0.37 -5.47
N VAL A 38 -4.50 1.37 -4.88
CA VAL A 38 -3.95 2.72 -4.73
C VAL A 38 -2.78 2.73 -3.74
N MET A 39 -2.91 2.09 -2.57
CA MET A 39 -1.83 2.03 -1.57
C MET A 39 -0.61 1.24 -2.08
N LEU A 40 -0.84 0.10 -2.73
CA LEU A 40 0.24 -0.67 -3.35
C LEU A 40 0.85 0.07 -4.53
N GLY A 41 0.04 0.70 -5.38
CA GLY A 41 0.50 1.51 -6.51
C GLY A 41 1.42 2.64 -6.07
N PHE A 42 1.03 3.40 -5.03
CA PHE A 42 1.89 4.44 -4.45
C PHE A 42 3.13 3.87 -3.75
N GLY A 43 3.04 2.70 -3.11
CA GLY A 43 4.19 2.02 -2.52
C GLY A 43 5.22 1.59 -3.58
N PHE A 44 4.76 0.99 -4.70
CA PHE A 44 5.62 0.53 -5.79
C PHE A 44 6.17 1.68 -6.63
N LEU A 45 5.34 2.63 -7.06
CA LEU A 45 5.80 3.81 -7.82
C LEU A 45 6.73 4.69 -6.97
N GLY A 46 6.37 4.90 -5.71
CA GLY A 46 7.17 5.65 -4.76
C GLY A 46 8.55 5.01 -4.55
N SER A 47 8.60 3.69 -4.31
CA SER A 47 9.88 2.97 -4.16
C SER A 47 10.71 2.95 -5.45
N TYR A 48 10.10 2.80 -6.63
CA TYR A 48 10.79 2.84 -7.91
C TYR A 48 11.41 4.23 -8.21
N VAL A 49 10.63 5.30 -8.04
CA VAL A 49 11.08 6.68 -8.26
C VAL A 49 12.16 7.07 -7.24
N TYR A 50 11.98 6.72 -5.97
CA TYR A 50 12.97 7.03 -4.93
C TYR A 50 14.25 6.20 -5.06
N GLY A 51 14.14 4.95 -5.52
CA GLY A 51 15.29 4.10 -5.83
C GLY A 51 16.14 4.67 -6.96
N ARG A 52 15.50 5.20 -8.02
CA ARG A 52 16.19 5.90 -9.11
C ARG A 52 16.78 7.25 -8.69
N ALA A 53 16.09 8.01 -7.84
CA ALA A 53 16.57 9.31 -7.37
C ALA A 53 17.83 9.25 -6.48
N ARG A 54 18.18 8.07 -5.95
CA ARG A 54 19.37 7.87 -5.11
C ARG A 54 20.58 7.33 -5.89
N GLN A 55 20.42 7.04 -7.18
CA GLN A 55 21.48 6.55 -8.08
C GLN A 55 22.10 7.67 -8.94
N SER A 56 21.66 8.93 -8.83
CA SER A 56 22.29 10.08 -9.51
C SER A 56 23.14 10.91 -8.56
#